data_AF-A0A938SQA9-F1
#
_entry.id   AF-A0A938SQA9-F1
#
_cell.length_a   1.000
_cell.length_b   1.000
_cell.length_c   1.000
_cell.angle_alpha   90.00
_cell.angle_beta   90.00
_cell.angle_gamma   90.00
#
_symmetry.space_group_name_H-M   'P 1'
#
loop_
_entity.id
_entity.type
_entity.pdbx_description
1 polymer ?
#
loop_
_entity_poly.entity_id
_entity_poly.type
_entity_poly.pdbx_seq_one_letter_code
_entity_poly.pdbx_strand_id
1 'polypeptide(L)'
;GRPDNVQSDGEDVSDIWLGASRPRQKPLYWEWLFRVWGDEYLPPMLAIRDGQWKLLVNHDGSKAELYDIPRDCAEEHDVAEAHPEIVKELTGRLVAWQQSLPPNAARDKAIANKQPVDAPRTPAKAKSTPGKPAQDRAAIFKAKDTNRDGTLSLQEYLHRFPDEAEGRRRFPTFDTNKDGVLSEEEFVTMGKKR
;
A
#
# COMPACT_ATOMS: atom_id res chain seq x y z
N GLY A 1 30.48 -26.51 16.93
CA GLY A 1 29.52 -26.43 18.05
C GLY A 1 28.75 -25.13 17.92
N ARG A 2 27.44 -25.14 18.20
CA ARG A 2 26.63 -23.91 18.34
C ARG A 2 27.20 -23.12 19.54
N PRO A 3 27.32 -21.78 19.48
CA PRO A 3 27.75 -21.00 20.64
C PRO A 3 26.75 -21.15 21.79
N ASP A 4 27.25 -21.29 23.01
CA ASP A 4 26.48 -21.66 24.21
C ASP A 4 25.38 -20.66 24.61
N ASN A 5 25.31 -19.50 23.97
CA ASN A 5 24.40 -18.39 24.27
C ASN A 5 23.37 -18.10 23.16
N VAL A 6 23.29 -18.91 22.11
CA VAL A 6 22.30 -18.69 21.03
C VAL A 6 20.96 -19.31 21.42
N GLN A 7 20.03 -18.51 21.91
CA GLN A 7 18.64 -18.93 22.09
C GLN A 7 17.94 -19.10 20.73
N SER A 8 17.34 -20.27 20.50
CA SER A 8 16.63 -20.57 19.24
C SER A 8 15.17 -20.13 19.33
N ASP A 9 14.67 -19.49 18.27
CA ASP A 9 13.23 -19.25 18.11
C ASP A 9 12.46 -20.55 17.77
N GLY A 10 13.17 -21.54 17.21
CA GLY A 10 12.63 -22.84 16.87
C GLY A 10 12.27 -23.74 18.07
N GLU A 11 11.66 -24.88 17.74
CA GLU A 11 11.45 -26.01 18.64
C GLU A 11 12.32 -27.18 18.15
N ASP A 12 12.87 -27.95 19.07
CA ASP A 12 13.41 -29.26 18.72
C ASP A 12 12.24 -30.16 18.30
N VAL A 13 12.42 -30.87 17.19
CA VAL A 13 11.42 -31.79 16.60
C VAL A 13 12.02 -33.16 16.33
N SER A 14 13.19 -33.45 16.92
CA SER A 14 13.92 -34.71 16.72
C SER A 14 13.08 -35.92 17.12
N ASP A 15 12.23 -35.78 18.14
CA ASP A 15 11.26 -36.79 18.55
C ASP A 15 10.24 -37.14 17.44
N ILE A 16 9.73 -36.13 16.72
CA ILE A 16 8.80 -36.31 15.60
C ILE A 16 9.50 -37.03 14.44
N TRP A 17 10.76 -36.68 14.14
CA TRP A 17 11.57 -37.40 13.15
C TRP A 17 11.78 -38.88 13.51
N LEU A 18 11.76 -39.21 14.80
CA LEU A 18 11.90 -40.57 15.31
C LEU A 18 10.56 -41.30 15.53
N GLY A 19 9.45 -40.73 15.05
CA GLY A 19 8.14 -41.38 15.02
C GLY A 19 7.16 -40.97 16.11
N ALA A 20 7.52 -39.99 16.97
CA ALA A 20 6.55 -39.40 17.90
C ALA A 20 5.53 -38.53 17.15
N SER A 21 4.36 -38.32 17.75
CA SER A 21 3.34 -37.39 17.26
C SER A 21 2.90 -36.48 18.41
N ARG A 22 3.01 -35.17 18.20
CA ARG A 22 2.54 -34.14 19.13
C ARG A 22 2.23 -32.84 18.39
N PRO A 23 1.34 -31.99 18.93
CA PRO A 23 1.19 -30.64 18.42
C PRO A 23 2.47 -29.82 18.65
N ARG A 24 2.59 -28.73 17.89
CA ARG A 24 3.57 -27.68 18.14
C ARG A 24 3.28 -27.02 19.49
N GLN A 25 4.32 -26.62 20.22
CA GLN A 25 4.17 -26.03 21.56
C GLN A 25 4.29 -24.51 21.57
N LYS A 26 5.01 -23.91 20.63
CA LYS A 26 5.17 -22.46 20.49
C LYS A 26 4.42 -21.95 19.26
N PRO A 27 3.88 -20.72 19.31
CA PRO A 27 3.31 -20.10 18.12
C PRO A 27 4.35 -19.93 17.02
N LEU A 28 3.87 -19.88 15.78
CA LEU A 28 4.66 -19.39 14.64
C LEU A 28 4.30 -17.94 14.38
N TYR A 29 5.30 -17.15 14.00
CA TYR A 29 5.16 -15.73 13.74
C TYR A 29 5.74 -15.40 12.37
N TRP A 30 5.10 -14.47 11.66
CA TRP A 30 5.60 -13.92 10.42
C TRP A 30 5.47 -12.40 10.42
N GLU A 31 6.45 -11.76 9.79
CA GLU A 31 6.40 -10.35 9.42
C GLU A 31 6.77 -10.25 7.94
N TRP A 32 5.84 -9.76 7.13
CA TRP A 32 6.04 -9.57 5.70
C TRP A 32 6.08 -8.08 5.37
N LEU A 33 7.31 -7.58 5.18
CA LEU A 33 7.55 -6.15 4.92
C LEU A 33 7.43 -5.78 3.43
N PHE A 34 7.20 -6.76 2.56
CA PHE A 34 7.20 -6.59 1.10
C PHE A 34 5.95 -7.22 0.50
N ARG A 35 5.59 -6.80 -0.71
CA ARG A 35 4.44 -7.33 -1.45
C ARG A 35 4.62 -8.80 -1.78
N VAL A 36 3.49 -9.50 -1.87
CA VAL A 36 3.40 -10.81 -2.50
C VAL A 36 3.45 -10.60 -4.00
N TRP A 37 4.41 -11.23 -4.68
CA TRP A 37 4.55 -11.10 -6.12
C TRP A 37 3.59 -12.05 -6.84
N GLY A 38 2.86 -11.53 -7.83
CA GLY A 38 1.96 -12.33 -8.67
C GLY A 38 0.47 -12.27 -8.30
N ASP A 39 0.12 -11.57 -7.22
CA ASP A 39 -1.27 -11.31 -6.81
C ASP A 39 -1.44 -9.83 -6.46
N GLU A 40 -2.62 -9.26 -6.68
CA GLU A 40 -2.99 -7.92 -6.21
C GLU A 40 -3.33 -7.92 -4.70
N TYR A 41 -3.40 -9.11 -4.09
CA TYR A 41 -3.65 -9.28 -2.67
C TYR A 41 -2.57 -8.62 -1.79
N LEU A 42 -3.04 -7.77 -0.87
CA LEU A 42 -2.22 -7.10 0.15
C LEU A 42 -2.70 -7.54 1.54
N PRO A 43 -2.17 -8.67 2.06
CA PRO A 43 -2.50 -9.12 3.41
C PRO A 43 -1.99 -8.12 4.46
N PRO A 44 -2.56 -8.14 5.67
CA PRO A 44 -1.90 -7.53 6.82
C PRO A 44 -0.48 -8.10 7.00
N MET A 45 0.46 -7.24 7.39
CA MET A 45 1.89 -7.57 7.35
C MET A 45 2.37 -8.48 8.49
N LEU A 46 1.61 -8.61 9.57
CA LEU A 46 1.94 -9.49 10.70
C LEU A 46 1.01 -10.70 10.70
N ALA A 47 1.54 -11.88 11.02
CA ALA A 47 0.74 -13.08 11.23
C ALA A 47 1.24 -13.92 12.41
N ILE A 48 0.30 -14.57 13.10
CA ILE A 48 0.57 -15.56 14.14
C ILE A 48 -0.27 -16.82 13.87
N ARG A 49 0.34 -18.00 14.04
CA ARG A 49 -0.34 -19.30 14.02
C ARG A 49 -0.14 -19.98 15.36
N ASP A 50 -1.24 -20.20 16.08
CA ASP A 50 -1.24 -20.85 17.40
C ASP A 50 -2.43 -21.82 17.50
N GLY A 51 -2.19 -23.07 17.90
CA GLY A 51 -3.23 -24.11 17.99
C GLY A 51 -3.96 -24.36 16.67
N GLN A 52 -5.23 -24.00 16.56
CA GLN A 52 -6.04 -24.07 15.32
C GLN A 52 -6.11 -22.72 14.56
N TRP A 53 -5.79 -21.63 15.25
CA TRP A 53 -6.01 -20.27 14.77
C TRP A 53 -4.81 -19.74 13.99
N LYS A 54 -5.11 -19.04 12.88
CA LYS A 54 -4.18 -18.14 12.22
C LYS A 54 -4.79 -16.74 12.24
N LEU A 55 -4.06 -15.76 12.76
CA LEU A 55 -4.45 -14.37 12.78
C LEU A 55 -3.47 -13.58 11.91
N LEU A 56 -3.99 -12.65 11.10
CA LEU A 56 -3.23 -11.61 10.43
C LEU A 56 -3.69 -10.23 10.94
N VAL A 57 -2.76 -9.31 11.16
CA VAL A 57 -3.04 -7.91 11.53
C VAL A 57 -1.99 -6.96 10.94
N ASN A 58 -2.33 -5.68 10.82
CA ASN A 58 -1.35 -4.62 10.57
C ASN A 58 -0.47 -4.41 11.81
N HIS A 59 0.66 -3.71 11.67
CA HIS A 59 1.54 -3.37 12.80
C HIS A 59 0.85 -2.56 13.92
N ASP A 60 -0.24 -1.85 13.62
CA ASP A 60 -1.06 -1.14 14.60
C ASP A 60 -2.21 -1.99 15.20
N GLY A 61 -2.24 -3.29 14.89
CA GLY A 61 -3.28 -4.23 15.31
C GLY A 61 -4.61 -4.10 14.54
N SER A 62 -4.70 -3.21 13.55
CA SER A 62 -5.89 -3.06 12.71
C SER A 62 -5.98 -4.12 11.61
N LYS A 63 -7.14 -4.18 10.92
CA LYS A 63 -7.40 -5.11 9.81
C LYS A 63 -7.13 -6.56 10.22
N ALA A 64 -7.74 -6.96 11.34
CA ALA A 64 -7.64 -8.33 11.82
C ALA A 64 -8.41 -9.28 10.90
N GLU A 65 -7.75 -10.34 10.48
CA GLU A 65 -8.32 -11.45 9.72
C GLU A 65 -7.99 -12.75 10.50
N LEU A 66 -8.99 -13.56 10.85
CA LEU A 66 -8.81 -14.75 11.68
C LEU A 66 -9.40 -15.99 11.01
N TYR A 67 -8.62 -17.07 10.97
CA TYR A 67 -9.00 -18.32 10.28
C TYR A 67 -8.81 -19.55 11.18
N ASP A 68 -9.76 -20.49 11.10
CA ASP A 68 -9.69 -21.82 11.74
C ASP A 68 -9.08 -22.84 10.78
N ILE A 69 -7.75 -22.94 10.75
CA ILE A 69 -7.00 -23.65 9.72
C ILE A 69 -7.37 -25.14 9.56
N PRO A 70 -7.61 -25.93 10.63
CA PRO A 70 -8.09 -27.30 10.48
C PRO A 70 -9.43 -27.43 9.75
N ARG A 71 -10.31 -26.43 9.85
CA ARG A 71 -11.64 -26.43 9.19
C ARG A 71 -11.64 -25.69 7.86
N ASP A 72 -10.75 -24.72 7.71
CA ASP A 72 -10.64 -23.82 6.57
C ASP A 72 -9.18 -23.68 6.13
N CYS A 73 -8.66 -24.75 5.53
CA CYS A 73 -7.26 -24.80 5.08
C CYS A 73 -6.96 -23.83 3.93
N ALA A 74 -7.98 -23.34 3.23
CA ALA A 74 -7.88 -22.39 2.12
C ALA A 74 -8.00 -20.94 2.57
N GLU A 75 -8.31 -20.68 3.85
CA GLU A 75 -8.44 -19.33 4.43
C GLU A 75 -9.54 -18.50 3.73
N GLU A 76 -10.65 -19.14 3.39
CA GLU A 76 -11.77 -18.53 2.68
C GLU A 76 -12.76 -17.80 3.61
N HIS A 77 -12.76 -18.15 4.91
CA HIS A 77 -13.76 -17.69 5.87
C HIS A 77 -13.11 -16.93 7.03
N ASP A 78 -13.11 -15.60 6.94
CA ASP A 78 -12.69 -14.75 8.06
C ASP A 78 -13.75 -14.79 9.19
N VAL A 79 -13.33 -15.29 10.36
CA VAL A 79 -14.17 -15.41 11.55
C VAL A 79 -13.74 -14.44 12.67
N ALA A 80 -12.96 -13.40 12.36
CA ALA A 80 -12.47 -12.44 13.34
C ALA A 80 -13.60 -11.76 14.15
N GLU A 81 -14.69 -11.37 13.49
CA GLU A 81 -15.83 -10.73 14.16
C GLU A 81 -16.57 -11.66 15.13
N ALA A 82 -16.55 -12.97 14.87
CA ALA A 82 -17.20 -13.98 15.68
C ALA A 82 -16.37 -14.38 16.92
N HIS A 83 -15.05 -14.11 16.91
CA HIS A 83 -14.10 -14.52 17.95
C HIS A 83 -13.21 -13.35 18.43
N PRO A 84 -13.79 -12.23 18.90
CA PRO A 84 -13.04 -11.03 19.27
C PRO A 84 -12.06 -11.26 20.43
N GLU A 85 -12.35 -12.20 21.33
CA GLU A 85 -11.46 -12.61 22.41
C GLU A 85 -10.16 -13.25 21.90
N ILE A 86 -10.27 -14.12 20.88
CA ILE A 86 -9.11 -14.77 20.25
C ILE A 86 -8.30 -13.75 19.47
N VAL A 87 -8.95 -12.87 18.71
CA VAL A 87 -8.29 -11.77 18.00
C VAL A 87 -7.48 -10.92 18.97
N LYS A 88 -8.09 -10.50 20.10
CA LYS A 88 -7.41 -9.66 21.10
C LYS A 88 -6.20 -10.37 21.71
N GLU A 89 -6.35 -11.63 22.09
CA GLU A 89 -5.26 -12.41 22.67
C GLU A 89 -4.09 -12.57 21.70
N LEU A 90 -4.36 -13.06 20.49
CA LEU A 90 -3.33 -13.34 19.49
C LEU A 90 -2.68 -12.05 18.97
N THR A 91 -3.44 -10.95 18.84
CA THR A 91 -2.88 -9.63 18.51
C THR A 91 -1.88 -9.18 19.57
N GLY A 92 -2.23 -9.32 20.86
CA GLY A 92 -1.34 -8.97 21.96
C GLY A 92 -0.02 -9.75 21.92
N ARG A 93 -0.10 -11.08 21.69
CA ARG A 93 1.09 -11.93 21.54
C ARG A 93 1.93 -11.55 20.32
N LEU A 94 1.29 -11.26 19.19
CA LEU A 94 1.95 -10.93 17.92
C LEU A 94 2.66 -9.57 17.97
N VAL A 95 2.02 -8.55 18.56
CA VAL A 95 2.64 -7.23 18.76
C VAL A 95 3.80 -7.31 19.74
N ALA A 96 3.66 -8.06 20.84
CA ALA A 96 4.75 -8.26 21.80
C ALA A 96 5.95 -8.97 21.15
N TRP A 97 5.71 -9.97 20.30
CA TRP A 97 6.76 -10.60 19.51
C TRP A 97 7.43 -9.62 18.53
N GLN A 98 6.65 -8.82 17.79
CA GLN A 98 7.22 -7.84 16.86
C GLN A 98 8.14 -6.84 17.58
N GLN A 99 7.77 -6.41 18.79
CA GLN A 99 8.56 -5.50 19.62
C GLN A 99 9.85 -6.12 20.16
N SER A 100 9.94 -7.46 20.27
CA SER A 100 11.16 -8.13 20.70
C SER A 100 12.19 -8.31 19.58
N LEU A 101 11.78 -8.12 18.32
CA LEU A 101 12.67 -8.23 17.17
C LEU A 101 13.73 -7.11 17.16
N PRO A 102 14.93 -7.37 16.62
CA PRO A 102 15.95 -6.34 16.49
C PRO A 102 15.48 -5.17 15.61
N PRO A 103 16.04 -3.96 15.80
CA PRO A 103 15.73 -2.80 14.98
C PRO A 103 15.88 -3.08 13.48
N ASN A 104 14.94 -2.58 12.68
CA ASN A 104 14.92 -2.80 11.24
C ASN A 104 14.33 -1.60 10.50
N ALA A 105 15.15 -0.88 9.74
CA ALA A 105 14.72 0.31 9.00
C ALA A 105 13.64 0.03 7.95
N ALA A 106 13.56 -1.19 7.40
CA ALA A 106 12.49 -1.58 6.49
C ALA A 106 11.15 -1.69 7.24
N ARG A 107 11.17 -2.23 8.45
CA ARG A 107 10.00 -2.29 9.34
C ARG A 107 9.53 -0.89 9.69
N ASP A 108 10.45 -0.02 10.10
CA ASP A 108 10.12 1.36 10.48
C ASP A 108 9.42 2.10 9.33
N LYS A 109 9.90 1.91 8.09
CA LYS A 109 9.26 2.46 6.89
C LYS A 109 7.87 1.86 6.64
N ALA A 110 7.72 0.55 6.80
CA ALA A 110 6.44 -0.13 6.60
C ALA A 110 5.38 0.34 7.62
N ILE A 111 5.78 0.46 8.89
CA ILE A 111 4.96 1.01 9.97
C ILE A 111 4.55 2.45 9.67
N ALA A 112 5.52 3.31 9.33
CA ALA A 112 5.27 4.72 9.08
C ALA A 112 4.30 4.96 7.90
N ASN A 113 4.40 4.14 6.86
CA ASN A 113 3.57 4.25 5.65
C ASN A 113 2.29 3.41 5.72
N LYS A 114 2.14 2.55 6.73
CA LYS A 114 1.08 1.53 6.83
C LYS A 114 0.94 0.67 5.57
N GLN A 115 2.06 0.37 4.91
CA GLN A 115 2.11 -0.35 3.64
C GLN A 115 3.43 -1.12 3.51
N PRO A 116 3.47 -2.18 2.67
CA PRO A 116 4.73 -2.84 2.31
C PRO A 116 5.76 -1.85 1.76
N VAL A 117 7.03 -2.10 2.04
CA VAL A 117 8.17 -1.22 1.70
C VAL A 117 8.28 -0.98 0.19
N ASP A 118 8.00 -2.01 -0.59
CA ASP A 118 8.02 -1.98 -2.04
C ASP A 118 6.64 -1.75 -2.65
N ALA A 119 5.62 -1.37 -1.87
CA ALA A 119 4.31 -0.99 -2.40
C ALA A 119 4.52 0.04 -3.52
N PRO A 120 3.79 -0.08 -4.65
CA PRO A 120 3.98 0.88 -5.72
C PRO A 120 3.63 2.23 -5.12
N ARG A 121 4.50 3.23 -5.30
CA ARG A 121 4.10 4.61 -5.04
C ARG A 121 2.83 4.79 -5.85
N THR A 122 1.67 4.76 -5.20
CA THR A 122 0.57 5.55 -5.68
C THR A 122 1.21 6.92 -5.78
N PRO A 123 1.27 7.56 -6.98
CA PRO A 123 1.65 8.95 -7.02
C PRO A 123 0.75 9.57 -5.96
N ALA A 124 1.36 10.05 -4.87
CA ALA A 124 0.63 10.61 -3.76
C ALA A 124 -0.40 11.48 -4.44
N LYS A 125 -1.71 11.18 -4.30
CA LYS A 125 -2.79 11.99 -4.89
C LYS A 125 -2.30 13.39 -4.65
N ALA A 126 -1.80 14.06 -5.70
CA ALA A 126 -0.90 15.19 -5.52
C ALA A 126 -1.68 16.07 -4.58
N LYS A 127 -1.20 16.23 -3.33
CA LYS A 127 -2.03 16.76 -2.23
C LYS A 127 -2.79 17.88 -2.87
N SER A 128 -4.10 17.68 -3.03
CA SER A 128 -4.93 18.67 -3.70
C SER A 128 -4.77 19.84 -2.77
N THR A 129 -3.87 20.73 -3.16
CA THR A 129 -3.58 21.93 -2.41
C THR A 129 -4.96 22.55 -2.32
N PRO A 130 -5.47 22.82 -1.11
CA PRO A 130 -6.84 23.30 -0.94
C PRO A 130 -7.02 24.42 -1.95
N GLY A 131 -8.01 24.23 -2.81
CA GLY A 131 -8.11 24.94 -4.07
C GLY A 131 -7.80 26.42 -3.85
N LYS A 132 -6.77 26.93 -4.55
CA LYS A 132 -6.87 28.31 -4.96
C LYS A 132 -8.23 28.41 -5.68
N PRO A 133 -9.12 29.30 -5.23
CA PRO A 133 -10.48 29.39 -5.74
C PRO A 133 -10.38 29.50 -7.26
N ALA A 134 -11.26 28.84 -8.01
CA ALA A 134 -11.32 28.82 -9.48
C ALA A 134 -10.76 30.12 -10.08
N GLN A 135 -9.44 30.15 -10.28
CA GLN A 135 -8.75 31.36 -10.69
C GLN A 135 -8.90 31.34 -12.18
N ASP A 136 -9.77 32.25 -12.62
CA ASP A 136 -10.21 32.53 -13.97
C ASP A 136 -9.36 31.83 -15.04
N ARG A 137 -9.82 30.66 -15.49
CA ARG A 137 -9.08 29.84 -16.45
C ARG A 137 -8.84 30.59 -17.76
N ALA A 138 -9.73 31.52 -18.09
CA ALA A 138 -9.57 32.49 -19.16
C ALA A 138 -8.33 33.40 -18.93
N ALA A 139 -8.09 33.85 -17.69
CA ALA A 139 -6.91 34.64 -17.36
C ALA A 139 -5.61 33.82 -17.45
N ILE A 140 -5.66 32.53 -17.10
CA ILE A 140 -4.51 31.61 -17.25
C ILE A 140 -4.23 31.35 -18.73
N PHE A 141 -5.27 31.16 -19.53
CA PHE A 141 -5.18 31.02 -20.99
C PHE A 141 -4.49 32.25 -21.60
N LYS A 142 -5.01 33.45 -21.32
CA LYS A 142 -4.45 34.73 -21.79
C LYS A 142 -3.02 34.99 -21.32
N ALA A 143 -2.63 34.48 -20.16
CA ALA A 143 -1.27 34.59 -19.65
C ALA A 143 -0.28 33.63 -20.33
N LYS A 144 -0.79 32.58 -20.99
CA LYS A 144 -0.01 31.57 -21.71
C LYS A 144 0.04 31.86 -23.21
N ASP A 145 -1.04 32.41 -23.76
CA ASP A 145 -1.17 32.86 -25.14
C ASP A 145 -0.26 34.09 -25.34
N THR A 146 0.99 33.80 -25.68
CA THR A 146 2.07 34.78 -25.66
C THR A 146 2.09 35.58 -26.95
N ASN A 147 1.74 34.91 -28.06
CA ASN A 147 1.57 35.52 -29.36
C ASN A 147 0.18 36.17 -29.54
N ARG A 148 -0.76 35.95 -28.61
CA ARG A 148 -2.14 36.49 -28.60
C ARG A 148 -2.94 36.09 -29.84
N ASP A 149 -2.71 34.88 -30.32
CA ASP A 149 -3.42 34.35 -31.48
C ASP A 149 -4.77 33.71 -31.14
N GLY A 150 -5.13 33.68 -29.85
CA GLY A 150 -6.40 33.11 -29.38
C GLY A 150 -6.37 31.59 -29.25
N THR A 151 -5.21 30.97 -29.42
CA THR A 151 -4.98 29.54 -29.24
C THR A 151 -3.72 29.30 -28.40
N LEU A 152 -3.58 28.10 -27.83
CA LEU A 152 -2.34 27.69 -27.16
C LEU A 152 -1.67 26.60 -27.97
N SER A 153 -0.53 26.94 -28.56
CA SER A 153 0.36 25.93 -29.13
C SER A 153 0.92 25.00 -28.03
N LEU A 154 1.35 23.80 -28.42
CA LEU A 154 2.04 22.89 -27.50
C LEU A 154 3.23 23.57 -26.79
N GLN A 155 3.95 24.44 -27.49
CA GLN A 155 5.10 25.15 -26.95
C GLN A 155 4.69 26.15 -25.85
N GLU A 156 3.63 26.92 -26.06
CA GLU A 156 3.11 27.87 -25.08
C GLU A 156 2.46 27.17 -23.88
N TYR A 157 1.78 26.04 -24.13
CA TYR A 157 1.25 25.21 -23.08
C TYR A 157 2.34 24.71 -22.13
N LEU A 158 3.45 24.23 -22.68
CA LEU A 158 4.59 23.65 -21.96
C LEU A 158 5.50 24.67 -21.28
N HIS A 159 5.53 25.93 -21.73
CA HIS A 159 6.51 26.94 -21.28
C HIS A 159 6.55 27.21 -19.75
N ARG A 160 5.50 26.83 -19.00
CA ARG A 160 5.49 26.87 -17.52
C ARG A 160 4.99 25.57 -16.87
N PHE A 161 5.07 24.44 -17.57
CA PHE A 161 4.73 23.13 -17.00
C PHE A 161 5.97 22.57 -16.28
N PRO A 162 5.88 22.22 -14.98
CA PRO A 162 7.01 21.67 -14.23
C PRO A 162 7.55 20.34 -14.78
N ASP A 163 6.68 19.59 -15.46
CA ASP A 163 6.98 18.34 -16.13
C ASP A 163 6.50 18.41 -17.59
N GLU A 164 7.44 18.60 -18.51
CA GLU A 164 7.14 18.67 -19.94
C GLU A 164 6.64 17.34 -20.51
N ALA A 165 7.10 16.20 -19.98
CA ALA A 165 6.71 14.89 -20.44
C ALA A 165 5.25 14.61 -20.10
N GLU A 166 4.81 15.01 -18.91
CA GLU A 166 3.41 14.96 -18.52
C GLU A 166 2.56 15.96 -19.33
N GLY A 167 3.05 17.19 -19.55
CA GLY A 167 2.36 18.18 -20.36
C GLY A 167 2.09 17.70 -21.80
N ARG A 168 3.09 17.07 -22.44
CA ARG A 168 2.95 16.48 -23.79
C ARG A 168 1.96 15.34 -23.84
N ARG A 169 1.84 14.53 -22.78
CA ARG A 169 0.84 13.46 -22.69
C ARG A 169 -0.58 13.99 -22.54
N ARG A 170 -0.73 15.12 -21.85
CA ARG A 170 -2.03 15.72 -21.55
C ARG A 170 -2.57 16.60 -22.68
N PHE A 171 -1.70 17.27 -23.43
CA PHE A 171 -2.11 18.18 -24.49
C PHE A 171 -3.12 17.57 -25.49
N PRO A 172 -2.90 16.35 -26.06
CA PRO A 172 -3.85 15.74 -27.00
C PRO A 172 -5.17 15.28 -26.37
N THR A 173 -5.27 15.24 -25.04
CA THR A 173 -6.51 14.85 -24.35
C THR A 173 -7.50 16.00 -24.24
N PHE A 174 -7.04 17.22 -24.48
CA PHE A 174 -7.85 18.44 -24.39
C PHE A 174 -8.14 19.07 -25.75
N ASP A 175 -7.26 18.82 -26.73
CA ASP A 175 -7.46 19.13 -28.14
C ASP A 175 -8.58 18.21 -28.69
N THR A 176 -9.82 18.68 -28.58
CA THR A 176 -11.03 17.91 -28.82
C THR A 176 -11.32 17.84 -30.32
N ASN A 177 -11.03 18.93 -31.04
CA ASN A 177 -11.15 19.01 -32.48
C ASN A 177 -9.92 18.43 -33.22
N LYS A 178 -8.83 18.12 -32.51
CA LYS A 178 -7.57 17.54 -33.01
C LYS A 178 -6.86 18.43 -34.03
N ASP A 179 -6.97 19.74 -33.85
CA ASP A 179 -6.34 20.72 -34.75
C ASP A 179 -4.87 21.02 -34.37
N GLY A 180 -4.38 20.44 -33.26
CA GLY A 180 -3.01 20.57 -32.79
C GLY A 180 -2.76 21.81 -31.93
N VAL A 181 -3.79 22.60 -31.62
CA VAL A 181 -3.77 23.72 -30.68
C VAL A 181 -4.87 23.55 -29.63
N LEU A 182 -4.86 24.38 -28.59
CA LEU A 182 -5.96 24.41 -27.62
C LEU A 182 -6.66 25.76 -27.70
N SER A 183 -7.95 25.75 -28.00
CA SER A 183 -8.80 26.93 -27.86
C SER A 183 -9.04 27.31 -26.40
N GLU A 184 -9.50 28.54 -26.15
CA GLU A 184 -9.87 29.00 -24.80
C GLU A 184 -10.94 28.08 -24.20
N GLU A 185 -11.90 27.63 -25.00
CA GLU A 185 -12.99 26.75 -24.60
C GLU A 185 -12.50 25.36 -24.19
N GLU A 186 -11.59 24.76 -24.96
CA GLU A 186 -10.94 23.48 -24.62
C GLU A 186 -10.09 23.60 -23.36
N PHE A 187 -9.41 24.74 -23.20
CA PHE A 187 -8.59 25.00 -22.02
C PHE A 187 -9.42 25.22 -20.74
N VAL A 188 -10.53 25.95 -20.85
CA VAL A 188 -11.41 26.24 -19.71
C VAL A 188 -12.22 25.02 -19.30
N THR A 189 -12.56 24.11 -20.22
CA THR A 189 -13.31 22.88 -19.93
C THR A 189 -12.45 21.77 -19.30
N MET A 190 -11.13 21.89 -19.27
CA MET A 190 -10.21 20.93 -18.65
C MET A 190 -10.62 20.55 -17.21
N GLY A 191 -10.96 19.28 -16.97
CA GLY A 191 -11.27 18.77 -15.63
C GLY A 191 -12.71 18.95 -15.14
N LYS A 192 -13.63 19.48 -15.98
CA LYS A 192 -15.06 19.13 -15.80
C LYS A 192 -15.21 17.68 -16.26
N LYS A 193 -15.45 16.76 -15.32
CA LYS A 193 -15.94 15.42 -15.68
C LYS A 193 -17.15 15.60 -16.60
N ARG A 194 -17.09 15.02 -17.79
CA ARG A 194 -18.31 14.70 -18.54
C ARG A 194 -19.03 13.56 -17.82
#